data_AF-A0A972US05-F1
#
_entry.id   AF-A0A972US05-F1
#
_cell.length_a   1.000
_cell.length_b   1.000
_cell.length_c   1.000
_cell.angle_alpha   90.00
_cell.angle_beta   90.00
_cell.angle_gamma   90.00
#
_symmetry.space_group_name_H-M   'P 1'
#
loop_
_entity.id
_entity.type
_entity.pdbx_description
1 polymer ?
#
loop_
_entity_poly.entity_id
_entity_poly.type
_entity_poly.pdbx_seq_one_letter_code
_entity_poly.pdbx_strand_id
1 'polypeptide(L)'
;MDLIKTIKISAAGMQAQGTRLRVIAENIANADSLPVKQGDDPYRRKTVSFKNELDRSLNLRKVKIDKIVPAKGEFTKKYDPTQPAADKEAYVLVP
;
A
#
# COMPACT_ATOMS: atom_id res chain seq x y z
N MET A 1 12.86 -35.06 0.57
CA MET A 1 13.06 -33.76 -0.14
C MET A 1 11.76 -32.97 -0.37
N ASP A 2 10.63 -33.33 0.26
CA ASP A 2 9.34 -32.62 0.06
C ASP A 2 9.03 -31.62 1.19
N LEU A 3 9.36 -31.97 2.44
CA LEU A 3 9.19 -31.08 3.60
C LEU A 3 9.90 -29.73 3.45
N ILE A 4 11.13 -29.72 2.93
CA ILE A 4 11.90 -28.48 2.69
C ILE A 4 11.21 -27.59 1.66
N LYS A 5 10.58 -28.19 0.63
CA LYS A 5 9.83 -27.47 -0.40
C LYS A 5 8.57 -26.84 0.20
N THR A 6 7.82 -27.58 1.01
CA THR A 6 6.65 -27.07 1.74
C THR A 6 7.01 -25.92 2.66
N ILE A 7 8.08 -26.04 3.46
CA ILE A 7 8.56 -24.96 4.34
C ILE A 7 8.89 -23.70 3.52
N LYS A 8 9.55 -23.84 2.37
CA LYS A 8 9.88 -22.70 1.49
C LYS A 8 8.63 -22.02 0.90
N ILE A 9 7.61 -22.79 0.53
CA ILE A 9 6.32 -22.23 0.07
C ILE A 9 5.66 -21.45 1.20
N SER A 10 5.57 -22.05 2.39
CA SER A 10 4.97 -21.40 3.56
C SER A 10 5.73 -20.13 3.95
N ALA A 11 7.07 -20.15 3.93
CA ALA A 11 7.89 -18.98 4.20
C ALA A 11 7.63 -17.84 3.20
N ALA A 12 7.54 -18.15 1.89
CA ALA A 12 7.20 -17.16 0.88
C ALA A 12 5.79 -16.56 1.11
N GLY A 13 4.81 -17.40 1.47
CA GLY A 13 3.48 -16.96 1.85
C GLY A 13 3.47 -16.03 3.06
N MET A 14 4.19 -16.38 4.13
CA MET A 14 4.32 -15.56 5.33
C MET A 14 4.99 -14.21 5.03
N GLN A 15 6.04 -14.18 4.21
CA GLN A 15 6.69 -12.93 3.80
C GLN A 15 5.77 -12.02 2.98
N ALA A 16 5.00 -12.62 2.05
CA ALA A 16 4.03 -11.89 1.25
C ALA A 16 2.92 -11.28 2.12
N GLN A 17 2.34 -12.05 3.04
CA GLN A 17 1.30 -11.56 3.96
C GLN A 17 1.85 -10.56 4.98
N GLY A 18 3.06 -10.77 5.51
CA GLY A 18 3.71 -9.79 6.39
C GLY A 18 3.90 -8.44 5.71
N THR A 19 4.25 -8.45 4.42
CA THR A 19 4.33 -7.21 3.63
C THR A 19 2.95 -6.57 3.42
N ARG A 20 1.92 -7.38 3.16
CA ARG A 20 0.53 -6.88 3.07
C ARG A 20 0.09 -6.19 4.36
N LEU A 21 0.34 -6.82 5.51
CA LEU A 21 0.01 -6.26 6.82
C LEU A 21 0.75 -4.96 7.09
N ARG A 22 2.04 -4.87 6.72
CA ARG A 22 2.82 -3.63 6.83
C ARG A 22 2.20 -2.49 6.03
N VAL A 23 1.80 -2.74 4.79
CA VAL A 23 1.15 -1.71 3.94
C VAL A 23 -0.22 -1.33 4.48
N ILE A 24 -0.99 -2.29 5.02
CA ILE A 24 -2.26 -1.99 5.68
C ILE A 24 -2.02 -1.09 6.90
N ALA A 25 -1.03 -1.42 7.73
CA ALA A 25 -0.69 -0.60 8.89
C ALA A 25 -0.25 0.81 8.50
N GLU A 26 0.56 0.94 7.45
CA GLU A 26 0.96 2.24 6.89
C GLU A 26 -0.25 3.04 6.41
N ASN A 27 -1.20 2.40 5.72
CA ASN A 27 -2.42 3.06 5.27
C ASN A 27 -3.29 3.53 6.44
N ILE A 28 -3.43 2.72 7.50
CA ILE A 28 -4.19 3.09 8.69
C ILE A 28 -3.52 4.26 9.41
N ALA A 29 -2.19 4.21 9.58
CA ALA A 29 -1.45 5.25 10.27
C ALA A 29 -1.51 6.61 9.57
N ASN A 30 -1.67 6.63 8.24
CA ASN A 30 -1.71 7.86 7.44
C ASN A 30 -3.11 8.15 6.86
N ALA A 31 -4.17 7.51 7.38
CA ALA A 31 -5.52 7.64 6.84
C ALA A 31 -6.07 9.07 6.91
N ASP A 32 -5.60 9.87 7.88
CA ASP A 32 -6.02 11.26 8.10
C ASP A 32 -4.91 12.28 7.76
N SER A 33 -3.86 11.85 7.05
CA SER A 33 -2.74 12.73 6.70
C SER A 33 -3.11 13.71 5.59
N LEU A 34 -3.41 14.93 5.99
CA LEU A 34 -3.73 16.07 5.13
C LEU A 34 -2.47 16.64 4.43
N PRO A 35 -2.64 17.36 3.31
CA PRO A 35 -1.54 18.10 2.69
C PRO A 35 -1.04 19.22 3.61
N VAL A 36 0.26 19.50 3.52
CA VAL A 36 0.93 20.54 4.33
C VAL A 36 0.73 21.93 3.72
N LYS A 37 0.70 22.02 2.40
CA LYS A 37 0.52 23.29 1.66
C LYS A 37 -0.56 23.15 0.60
N GLN A 38 -1.14 24.28 0.21
CA GLN A 38 -2.09 24.34 -0.89
C GLN A 38 -1.42 23.84 -2.18
N GLY A 39 -2.07 22.87 -2.84
CA GLY A 39 -1.56 22.24 -4.06
C GLY A 39 -0.74 20.97 -3.83
N ASP A 40 -0.41 20.63 -2.58
CA ASP A 40 0.14 19.31 -2.25
C ASP A 40 -0.98 18.27 -2.20
N ASP A 41 -0.61 17.02 -2.51
CA ASP A 41 -1.50 15.87 -2.37
C ASP A 41 -1.52 15.34 -0.93
N PRO A 42 -2.69 14.98 -0.36
CA PRO A 42 -2.76 14.21 0.87
C PRO A 42 -2.11 12.83 0.71
N TYR A 43 -1.98 12.10 1.82
CA TYR A 43 -1.52 10.73 1.76
C TYR A 43 -2.40 9.90 0.81
N ARG A 44 -1.77 9.19 -0.13
CA ARG A 44 -2.46 8.29 -1.05
C ARG A 44 -2.27 6.86 -0.60
N ARG A 45 -3.39 6.19 -0.27
CA ARG A 45 -3.37 4.78 0.15
C ARG A 45 -2.60 3.92 -0.84
N LYS A 46 -1.80 2.99 -0.34
CA LYS A 46 -1.00 2.06 -1.14
C LYS A 46 -1.71 0.72 -1.26
N THR A 47 -1.54 0.07 -2.41
CA THR A 47 -2.09 -1.25 -2.72
C THR A 47 -0.96 -2.20 -3.06
N VAL A 48 -1.09 -3.46 -2.64
CA VAL A 48 -0.09 -4.51 -2.86
C VAL A 48 -0.62 -5.48 -3.90
N SER A 49 0.19 -5.77 -4.91
CA SER A 49 -0.04 -6.79 -5.91
C SER A 49 0.91 -7.97 -5.71
N PHE A 50 0.45 -9.16 -6.06
CA PHE A 50 1.20 -10.41 -5.93
C PHE A 50 1.37 -11.06 -7.29
N LYS A 51 2.44 -11.80 -7.45
CA LYS A 51 2.67 -12.65 -8.63
C LYS A 51 3.18 -14.02 -8.24
N ASN A 52 2.97 -14.97 -9.13
CA ASN A 52 3.59 -16.28 -9.06
C ASN A 52 4.99 -16.20 -9.69
N GLU A 53 5.98 -16.79 -9.00
CA GLU A 53 7.36 -16.90 -9.45
C GLU A 53 7.75 -18.38 -9.47
N LEU A 54 8.33 -18.83 -10.59
CA LEU A 54 8.93 -20.16 -10.69
C LEU A 54 10.40 -20.08 -10.27
N ASP A 55 10.71 -20.70 -9.14
CA ASP A 55 12.08 -20.93 -8.71
C ASP A 55 12.66 -22.11 -9.49
N ARG A 56 13.42 -21.80 -10.55
CA ARG A 56 14.00 -22.81 -11.45
C ARG A 56 15.00 -23.74 -10.75
N SER A 57 15.66 -23.26 -9.69
CA SER A 57 16.64 -24.06 -8.95
C SER A 57 16.00 -25.19 -8.15
N LEU A 58 14.76 -24.98 -7.69
CA LEU A 58 14.01 -25.92 -6.85
C LEU A 58 12.82 -26.54 -7.58
N ASN A 59 12.60 -26.14 -8.83
CA ASN A 59 11.42 -26.40 -9.65
C ASN A 59 10.12 -26.19 -8.87
N LEU A 60 9.98 -25.01 -8.26
CA LEU A 60 8.92 -24.72 -7.29
C LEU A 60 8.24 -23.39 -7.59
N ARG A 61 6.91 -23.36 -7.55
CA ARG A 61 6.12 -22.13 -7.69
C ARG A 61 5.87 -21.52 -6.32
N LYS A 62 6.22 -20.26 -6.15
CA LYS A 62 6.00 -19.49 -4.92
C LYS A 62 5.34 -18.15 -5.22
N VAL A 63 4.64 -17.61 -4.23
CA VAL A 63 4.10 -16.25 -4.30
C VAL A 63 5.20 -15.24 -3.98
N LYS A 64 5.17 -14.10 -4.64
CA LYS A 64 6.03 -12.95 -4.36
C LYS A 64 5.23 -11.66 -4.48
N ILE A 65 5.67 -10.63 -3.79
CA ILE A 65 5.20 -9.27 -4.03
C ILE A 65 5.61 -8.87 -5.45
N ASP A 66 4.65 -8.40 -6.25
CA ASP A 66 4.96 -7.81 -7.55
C ASP A 66 5.28 -6.33 -7.37
N LYS A 67 4.28 -5.53 -6.96
CA LYS A 67 4.41 -4.09 -6.79
C LYS A 67 3.57 -3.58 -5.62
N ILE A 68 4.06 -2.50 -5.00
CA ILE A 68 3.30 -1.67 -4.06
C ILE A 68 3.09 -0.34 -4.76
N VAL A 69 1.84 -0.02 -5.08
CA VAL A 69 1.52 1.18 -5.88
C VAL A 69 0.45 2.02 -5.18
N PRO A 70 0.49 3.36 -5.32
CA PRO A 70 -0.60 4.20 -4.85
C PRO A 70 -1.91 3.81 -5.54
N ALA A 71 -3.02 3.88 -4.79
CA ALA A 71 -4.34 3.60 -5.35
C ALA A 71 -4.72 4.66 -6.38
N LYS A 72 -5.37 4.18 -7.44
CA LYS A 72 -5.98 5.03 -8.46
C LYS A 72 -7.27 5.65 -7.91
N GLY A 73 -7.60 6.83 -8.42
CA GLY A 73 -8.78 7.59 -8.03
C GLY A 73 -8.43 9.04 -7.70
N GLU A 74 -9.45 9.88 -7.69
CA GLU A 74 -9.34 11.27 -7.26
C GLU A 74 -9.46 11.36 -5.74
N PHE A 75 -8.88 12.40 -5.16
CA PHE A 75 -9.04 12.71 -3.74
C PHE A 75 -10.41 13.33 -3.48
N THR A 76 -10.93 13.12 -2.28
CA THR A 76 -12.18 13.78 -1.88
C THR A 76 -11.87 15.18 -1.36
N LYS A 77 -12.78 16.13 -1.55
CA LYS A 77 -12.69 17.46 -0.94
C LYS A 77 -13.51 17.51 0.34
N LYS A 78 -12.94 18.11 1.39
CA LYS A 78 -13.64 18.40 2.65
C LYS A 78 -13.53 19.89 2.95
N TYR A 79 -14.64 20.50 3.36
CA TYR A 79 -14.64 21.89 3.81
C TYR A 79 -13.94 22.01 5.17
N ASP A 80 -12.83 22.74 5.20
CA ASP A 80 -12.07 23.05 6.41
C ASP A 80 -11.34 24.40 6.25
N PRO A 81 -11.98 25.52 6.65
CA PRO A 81 -11.41 26.86 6.53
C PRO A 81 -10.22 27.12 7.47
N THR A 82 -9.99 26.25 8.46
CA THR A 82 -8.90 26.42 9.41
C THR A 82 -7.59 25.80 8.93
N GLN A 83 -7.66 24.97 7.89
CA GLN A 83 -6.52 24.23 7.39
C GLN A 83 -5.64 25.10 6.46
N PRO A 84 -4.32 25.20 6.69
CA PRO A 84 -3.44 26.02 5.85
C PRO A 84 -3.36 25.59 4.38
N ALA A 85 -3.67 24.32 4.10
CA ALA A 85 -3.68 23.76 2.75
C ALA A 85 -5.04 23.89 2.03
N ALA A 86 -6.02 24.53 2.65
CA ALA A 86 -7.32 24.76 2.04
C ALA A 86 -7.21 25.68 0.80
N ASP A 87 -8.08 25.45 -0.16
CA ASP A 87 -8.17 26.29 -1.35
C ASP A 87 -8.90 27.62 -1.10
N LYS A 88 -9.06 28.44 -2.14
CA LYS A 88 -9.72 29.75 -2.04
C LYS A 88 -11.18 29.65 -1.58
N GLU A 89 -11.79 28.48 -1.72
CA GLU A 89 -13.17 28.18 -1.33
C GLU A 89 -13.22 27.45 0.04
N ALA A 90 -12.08 27.39 0.75
CA ALA A 90 -11.90 26.72 2.04
C ALA A 90 -12.09 25.19 2.00
N TYR A 91 -11.79 24.54 0.87
CA TYR A 91 -11.76 23.08 0.76
C TYR A 91 -10.34 22.54 0.79
N VAL A 92 -10.13 21.43 1.51
CA VAL A 92 -8.88 20.66 1.52
C VAL A 92 -9.10 19.28 0.91
N LEU A 93 -8.10 18.79 0.17
CA LEU A 93 -8.08 17.41 -0.31
C LEU A 93 -7.77 16.46 0.85
N VAL A 94 -8.54 15.38 0.95
CA VAL A 94 -8.35 14.33 1.96
C VAL A 94 -7.98 12.99 1.31
N PRO A 95 -7.23 12.11 2.03
CA PRO A 95 -6.83 10.78 1.58
C PRO A 95 -7.95 9.88 1.02
#